data_AF-A0A357MCK8-F1
#
_entry.id   AF-A0A357MCK8-F1
#
_cell.length_a   1.000
_cell.length_b   1.000
_cell.length_c   1.000
_cell.angle_alpha   90.00
_cell.angle_beta   90.00
_cell.angle_gamma   90.00
#
_symmetry.space_group_name_H-M   'P 1'
#
loop_
_entity.id
_entity.type
_entity.pdbx_description
1 polymer ?
#
loop_
_entity_poly.entity_id
_entity_poly.type
_entity_poly.pdbx_seq_one_letter_code
_entity_poly.pdbx_strand_id
1 'polypeptide(L)'
;MVYVFNNLSHLTHLRADIHPDMQKLAEVMHDAWIAFAHRGNPATTEVLWPKYNLEERATLIFDEDTQVVYDPESEKRKRIATMLA
;
A
#
# COMPACT_ATOMS: atom_id res chain seq x y z
N MET A 1 4.85 -5.11 -8.50
CA MET A 1 3.90 -6.17 -8.88
C MET A 1 4.06 -7.46 -8.07
N VAL A 2 5.28 -7.96 -7.83
CA VAL A 2 5.49 -9.23 -7.09
C VAL A 2 4.83 -9.29 -5.70
N TYR A 3 4.71 -8.16 -5.00
CA TYR A 3 4.00 -8.07 -3.72
C TYR A 3 2.49 -8.29 -3.85
N VAL A 4 1.82 -7.58 -4.78
CA VAL A 4 0.37 -7.70 -5.02
C VAL A 4 -0.06 -9.14 -5.33
N PHE A 5 0.79 -9.91 -6.02
CA PHE A 5 0.50 -11.29 -6.40
C PHE A 5 1.08 -12.34 -5.43
N ASN A 6 1.71 -11.93 -4.34
CA ASN A 6 2.43 -12.81 -3.42
C ASN A 6 3.42 -13.78 -4.11
N ASN A 7 4.20 -13.21 -5.04
CA ASN A 7 5.02 -13.93 -6.01
C ASN A 7 6.50 -13.53 -5.89
N LEU A 8 6.98 -13.34 -4.64
CA LEU A 8 8.34 -12.86 -4.38
C LEU A 8 9.43 -13.81 -4.84
N SER A 9 9.16 -15.11 -4.92
CA SER A 9 10.12 -16.12 -5.39
C SER A 9 10.71 -15.80 -6.76
N HIS A 10 9.98 -15.08 -7.62
CA HIS A 10 10.49 -14.64 -8.93
C HIS A 10 11.62 -13.62 -8.85
N LEU A 11 11.77 -12.91 -7.72
CA LEU A 11 12.89 -11.99 -7.50
C LEU A 11 14.25 -12.72 -7.42
N THR A 12 14.25 -14.02 -7.10
CA THR A 12 15.49 -14.81 -7.09
C THR A 12 16.14 -14.90 -8.48
N HIS A 13 15.36 -14.84 -9.56
CA HIS A 13 15.88 -14.76 -10.93
C HIS A 13 16.64 -13.46 -11.21
N LEU A 14 16.34 -12.41 -10.44
CA LEU A 14 17.03 -11.12 -10.47
C LEU A 14 18.19 -11.06 -9.46
N ARG A 15 18.50 -12.18 -8.79
CA ARG A 15 19.51 -12.28 -7.72
C ARG A 15 19.25 -11.33 -6.54
N ALA A 16 17.99 -10.99 -6.30
CA ALA A 16 17.60 -10.26 -5.11
C ALA A 16 17.43 -11.23 -3.94
N ASP A 17 17.92 -10.82 -2.77
CA ASP A 17 17.68 -11.53 -1.52
C ASP A 17 16.24 -11.26 -1.05
N ILE A 18 15.55 -12.32 -0.65
CA ILE A 18 14.18 -12.23 -0.13
C ILE A 18 14.26 -12.29 1.39
N HIS A 19 13.89 -11.20 2.06
CA HIS A 19 13.81 -11.13 3.51
C HIS A 19 12.40 -11.52 4.00
N PRO A 20 12.25 -12.10 5.21
CA PRO A 20 10.94 -12.39 5.79
C PRO A 20 9.97 -11.21 5.81
N ASP A 21 10.46 -9.99 6.04
CA ASP A 21 9.60 -8.78 6.07
C ASP A 21 9.01 -8.46 4.70
N MET A 22 9.72 -8.78 3.61
CA MET A 22 9.18 -8.65 2.26
C MET A 22 8.00 -9.60 2.06
N GLN A 23 8.14 -10.85 2.52
CA GLN A 23 7.09 -11.87 2.42
C GLN A 23 5.85 -11.45 3.20
N LYS A 24 6.04 -10.96 4.43
CA LYS A 24 4.95 -10.40 5.22
C LYS A 24 4.26 -9.23 4.52
N LEU A 25 5.02 -8.30 3.95
CA LEU A 25 4.46 -7.18 3.19
C LEU A 25 3.67 -7.66 1.95
N ALA A 26 4.14 -8.70 1.28
CA ALA A 26 3.47 -9.29 0.13
C ALA A 26 2.14 -9.96 0.52
N GLU A 27 2.09 -10.65 1.65
CA GLU A 27 0.86 -11.24 2.20
C GLU A 27 -0.17 -10.16 2.54
N VAL A 28 0.25 -9.12 3.26
CA VAL A 28 -0.61 -7.99 3.62
C VAL A 28 -1.19 -7.31 2.37
N MET A 29 -0.33 -7.05 1.37
CA MET A 29 -0.75 -6.43 0.12
C MET A 29 -1.67 -7.35 -0.69
N HIS A 30 -1.37 -8.65 -0.78
CA HIS A 30 -2.18 -9.62 -1.51
C HIS A 30 -3.58 -9.74 -0.92
N ASP A 31 -3.68 -9.88 0.41
CA ASP A 31 -4.94 -10.04 1.12
C ASP A 31 -5.82 -8.79 1.00
N ALA A 32 -5.23 -7.59 1.05
CA ALA A 32 -5.97 -6.35 0.85
C ALA A 32 -6.55 -6.24 -0.58
N TRP A 33 -5.84 -6.75 -1.60
CA TRP A 33 -6.33 -6.76 -2.99
C TRP A 33 -7.42 -7.81 -3.20
N ILE A 34 -7.28 -9.00 -2.61
CA ILE A 34 -8.33 -10.03 -2.60
C ILE A 34 -9.60 -9.47 -1.94
N ALA A 35 -9.44 -8.87 -0.76
CA ALA A 35 -10.50 -8.23 -0.01
C ALA A 35 -11.26 -7.21 -0.86
N PHE A 36 -10.53 -6.31 -1.51
CA PHE A 36 -11.11 -5.32 -2.40
C PHE A 36 -11.88 -5.97 -3.56
N ALA A 37 -11.31 -6.97 -4.22
CA ALA A 37 -11.97 -7.65 -5.34
C ALA A 37 -13.28 -8.33 -4.93
N HIS A 38 -13.36 -8.91 -3.73
CA HIS A 38 -14.55 -9.62 -3.26
C HIS A 38 -15.67 -8.70 -2.73
N ARG A 39 -15.33 -7.61 -2.03
CA ARG A 39 -16.32 -6.79 -1.29
C ARG A 39 -16.21 -5.28 -1.51
N GLY A 40 -15.27 -4.82 -2.34
CA GLY A 40 -15.04 -3.39 -2.58
C GLY A 40 -14.39 -2.64 -1.40
N ASN A 41 -13.94 -3.34 -0.36
CA ASN A 41 -13.25 -2.78 0.80
C ASN A 41 -11.94 -3.55 1.05
N PRO A 42 -10.77 -2.88 0.95
CA PRO A 42 -9.47 -3.54 1.10
C PRO A 42 -9.07 -3.82 2.55
N ALA A 43 -9.79 -3.29 3.56
CA ALA A 43 -9.42 -3.48 4.96
C ALA A 43 -9.51 -4.96 5.37
N THR A 44 -8.48 -5.45 6.07
CA THR A 44 -8.38 -6.81 6.63
C THR A 44 -8.32 -6.74 8.16
N THR A 45 -8.19 -7.90 8.83
CA THR A 45 -7.92 -7.94 10.27
C THR A 45 -6.53 -7.41 10.63
N GLU A 46 -5.58 -7.46 9.70
CA GLU A 46 -4.21 -7.02 9.90
C GLU A 46 -4.01 -5.55 9.51
N VAL A 47 -4.78 -5.06 8.53
CA VAL A 47 -4.66 -3.70 8.03
C VAL A 47 -6.00 -3.01 7.95
N LEU A 48 -6.13 -1.94 8.72
CA LEU A 48 -7.23 -1.00 8.59
C LEU A 48 -6.90 0.01 7.50
N TRP A 49 -7.70 0.01 6.43
CA TRP A 49 -7.54 0.92 5.32
C TRP A 49 -8.80 1.77 5.16
N PRO A 50 -8.85 2.97 5.77
CA PRO A 50 -10.02 3.83 5.69
C PRO A 50 -10.23 4.32 4.24
N LYS A 51 -11.50 4.58 3.92
CA LYS A 51 -11.85 5.13 2.61
C LYS A 51 -11.26 6.53 2.47
N TYR A 52 -10.55 6.76 1.37
CA TYR A 52 -10.00 8.07 1.05
C TYR A 52 -11.12 9.12 0.91
N ASN A 53 -10.94 10.26 1.56
CA ASN A 53 -11.77 11.44 1.44
C ASN A 53 -10.88 12.70 1.35
N LEU A 54 -11.43 13.83 0.89
CA LEU A 54 -10.64 15.05 0.65
C LEU A 54 -10.27 15.82 1.93
N GLU A 55 -10.92 15.51 3.05
CA GLU A 55 -10.71 16.15 4.35
C GLU A 55 -9.47 15.55 5.04
N GLU A 56 -9.44 14.23 5.20
CA GLU A 56 -8.41 13.48 5.92
C GLU A 56 -7.30 12.96 5.01
N ARG A 57 -7.63 12.64 3.76
CA ARG A 57 -6.71 12.11 2.75
C ARG A 57 -5.87 10.93 3.26
N ALA A 58 -6.49 10.10 4.09
CA ALA A 58 -5.86 8.94 4.70
C ALA A 58 -5.31 8.00 3.62
N THR A 59 -4.01 7.72 3.71
CA THR A 59 -3.27 6.92 2.74
C THR A 59 -2.57 5.79 3.48
N LEU A 60 -2.81 4.55 3.07
CA LEU A 60 -2.06 3.41 3.58
C LEU A 60 -0.68 3.38 2.90
N ILE A 61 0.38 3.39 3.70
CA ILE A 61 1.75 3.27 3.26
C ILE A 61 2.16 1.81 3.45
N PHE A 62 2.41 1.12 2.33
CA PHE A 62 3.02 -0.21 2.33
C PHE A 62 4.52 -0.10 2.48
N ASP A 63 5.01 -0.50 3.64
CA ASP A 63 6.42 -0.55 4.00
C ASP A 63 6.63 -1.65 5.06
N GLU A 64 7.86 -1.83 5.55
CA GLU A 64 8.16 -2.75 6.68
C GLU A 64 7.21 -2.53 7.87
N ASP A 65 6.87 -1.26 8.14
CA ASP A 65 5.80 -0.86 9.05
C ASP A 65 4.61 -0.29 8.26
N THR A 66 3.65 -1.17 7.95
CA THR A 66 2.45 -0.79 7.20
C THR A 66 1.50 0.03 8.06
N GLN A 67 1.27 1.29 7.69
CA GLN A 67 0.51 2.24 8.50
C GLN A 67 -0.31 3.21 7.66
N VAL A 68 -1.36 3.77 8.29
CA VAL A 68 -2.16 4.84 7.69
C VAL A 68 -1.54 6.19 8.07
N VAL A 69 -1.20 6.98 7.06
CA VAL A 69 -0.74 8.36 7.22
C VAL A 69 -1.82 9.31 6.69
N TYR A 70 -2.15 10.32 7.49
CA TYR A 70 -3.14 11.33 7.16
C TYR A 70 -2.49 12.49 6.40
N ASP A 71 -3.05 12.82 5.23
CA ASP A 71 -2.55 13.83 4.30
C ASP A 71 -1.02 13.83 4.07
N PRO A 72 -0.43 12.69 3.64
CA PRO A 72 1.00 12.64 3.37
C PRO A 72 1.38 13.62 2.26
N GLU A 73 2.53 14.27 2.44
CA GLU A 73 3.10 15.22 1.47
C GLU A 73 2.15 16.39 1.10
N SER A 74 1.33 16.83 2.05
CA SER A 74 0.31 17.88 1.87
C SER A 74 0.83 19.16 1.19
N GLU A 75 2.00 19.65 1.62
CA GLU A 75 2.62 20.85 1.06
C GLU A 75 3.05 20.67 -0.41
N LYS A 76 3.58 19.48 -0.75
CA LYS A 76 3.93 19.14 -2.13
C LYS A 76 2.67 19.13 -3.01
N ARG A 77 1.62 18.45 -2.56
CA ARG A 77 0.33 18.39 -3.25
C ARG A 77 -0.25 19.79 -3.51
N LYS A 78 -0.24 20.68 -2.50
CA LYS A 78 -0.73 22.06 -2.64
C LYS A 78 0.08 22.83 -3.69
N ARG A 79 1.41 22.76 -3.64
CA ARG A 79 2.29 23.46 -4.59
C ARG A 79 2.08 23.00 -6.04
N ILE A 80 2.02 21.70 -6.27
CA ILE A 80 1.77 21.14 -7.61
C ILE A 80 0.39 21.55 -8.12
N ALA A 81 -0.64 21.48 -7.28
CA ALA A 81 -2.00 21.89 -7.67
C ALA A 81 -2.08 23.36 -8.06
N THR A 82 -1.37 24.26 -7.35
CA THR A 82 -1.30 25.69 -7.70
C THR A 82 -0.52 25.95 -8.99
N MET A 83 0.51 25.14 -9.31
CA MET A 83 1.27 25.30 -10.56
C MET A 83 0.52 24.83 -11.81
N LEU A 84 -0.49 23.97 -11.64
CA LEU A 84 -1.30 23.40 -12.71
C LEU A 84 -2.63 24.14 -12.93
N ALA A 85 -2.93 25.16 -12.13
CA ALA A 85 -4.13 26.00 -12.21
C ALA A 85 -3.83 27.31 -12.94
#